data_AF-A0A2P7QQ45-F1
#
_entry.id   AF-A0A2P7QQ45-F1
#
_cell.length_a   1.000
_cell.length_b   1.000
_cell.length_c   1.000
_cell.angle_alpha   90.00
_cell.angle_beta   90.00
_cell.angle_gamma   90.00
#
_symmetry.space_group_name_H-M   'P 1'
#
loop_
_entity.id
_entity.type
_entity.pdbx_description
1 polymer ?
#
loop_
_entity_poly.entity_id
_entity_poly.type
_entity_poly.pdbx_seq_one_letter_code
_entity_poly.pdbx_strand_id
1 'polypeptide(L)'
;MIYQGEALSVQLLQDGIAELSFDGKGAINKLDRATLQSLEQAVTALEQTTGISGLMLASAKDAFIVGADITEFLELFELPEAELGDWLA
;
A
#
# COMPACT_ATOMS: atom_id res chain seq x y z
N MET A 1 -11.45 7.86 -10.72
CA MET A 1 -10.47 7.61 -9.64
C MET A 1 -11.25 7.13 -8.42
N ILE A 2 -10.91 5.97 -7.87
CA ILE A 2 -11.55 5.36 -6.68
C ILE A 2 -10.85 5.87 -5.40
N TYR A 3 -9.52 5.98 -5.43
CA TYR A 3 -8.71 6.46 -4.31
C TYR A 3 -7.48 7.22 -4.82
N GLN A 4 -7.04 8.24 -4.08
CA GLN A 4 -5.81 8.99 -4.37
C GLN A 4 -5.08 9.30 -3.06
N GLY A 5 -3.94 8.65 -2.84
CA GLY A 5 -3.01 8.93 -1.77
C GLY A 5 -1.67 9.47 -2.29
N GLU A 6 -0.74 9.71 -1.38
CA GLU A 6 0.64 10.10 -1.74
C GLU A 6 1.53 8.90 -2.11
N ALA A 7 1.21 7.70 -1.61
CA ALA A 7 1.99 6.48 -1.83
C ALA A 7 1.44 5.61 -2.97
N LEU A 8 0.12 5.65 -3.18
CA LEU A 8 -0.57 4.87 -4.19
C LEU A 8 -1.90 5.52 -4.59
N SER A 9 -2.43 5.12 -5.73
CA SER A 9 -3.75 5.51 -6.23
C SER A 9 -4.51 4.30 -6.77
N VAL A 10 -5.83 4.44 -6.86
CA VAL A 10 -6.71 3.42 -7.45
C VAL A 10 -7.60 4.05 -8.50
N GLN A 11 -7.58 3.51 -9.71
CA GLN A 11 -8.47 3.90 -10.80
C GLN A 11 -9.26 2.72 -11.34
N LEU A 12 -10.52 2.98 -11.73
CA LEU A 12 -11.31 2.00 -12.48
C LEU A 12 -10.93 2.11 -13.96
N LEU A 13 -10.50 1.01 -14.55
CA LEU A 13 -10.26 0.86 -15.98
C LEU A 13 -11.51 0.33 -16.68
N GLN A 14 -11.34 -0.27 -17.86
CA GLN A 14 -12.44 -0.88 -18.62
C GLN A 14 -12.78 -2.27 -18.05
N ASP A 15 -13.96 -2.77 -18.42
CA ASP A 15 -14.44 -4.13 -18.12
C ASP A 15 -14.46 -4.53 -16.63
N GLY A 16 -14.59 -3.54 -15.75
CA GLY A 16 -14.66 -3.76 -14.30
C GLY A 16 -13.30 -4.04 -13.65
N ILE A 17 -12.19 -3.83 -14.36
CA ILE A 17 -10.86 -3.98 -13.78
C ILE A 17 -10.47 -2.69 -13.08
N ALA A 18 -10.16 -2.76 -11.78
CA ALA A 18 -9.51 -1.68 -11.07
C ALA A 18 -7.98 -1.85 -11.13
N GLU A 19 -7.24 -0.75 -11.20
CA GLU A 19 -5.79 -0.71 -11.09
C GLU A 19 -5.42 0.05 -9.82
N LEU A 20 -4.65 -0.60 -8.94
CA LEU A 20 -3.97 0.03 -7.81
C LEU A 20 -2.49 0.20 -8.19
N SER A 21 -2.06 1.45 -8.34
CA SER A 21 -0.68 1.78 -8.73
C SER A 21 0.08 2.36 -7.55
N PHE A 22 1.20 1.73 -7.19
CA PHE A 22 2.17 2.28 -6.25
C PHE A 22 3.03 3.34 -6.95
N ASP A 23 2.97 4.57 -6.47
CA ASP A 23 3.71 5.71 -7.01
C ASP A 23 4.05 6.71 -5.90
N GLY A 24 4.85 6.25 -4.95
CA GLY A 24 5.36 7.12 -3.88
C GLY A 24 6.26 8.23 -4.43
N LYS A 25 6.40 9.32 -3.66
CA LYS A 25 7.26 10.47 -4.01
C LYS A 25 8.74 10.11 -4.22
N GLY A 26 9.19 8.98 -3.67
CA GLY A 26 10.57 8.50 -3.78
C GLY A 26 10.91 7.88 -5.14
N ALA A 27 12.19 7.51 -5.30
CA ALA A 27 12.67 6.77 -6.47
C ALA A 27 12.21 5.31 -6.49
N ILE A 28 11.82 4.77 -5.33
CA ILE A 28 11.38 3.39 -5.13
C ILE A 28 10.14 3.38 -4.25
N ASN A 29 9.29 2.38 -4.43
CA ASN A 29 8.18 2.10 -3.53
C ASN A 29 8.66 1.16 -2.41
N LYS A 30 8.23 1.44 -1.18
CA LYS A 30 8.52 0.65 0.02
C LYS A 30 7.25 0.55 0.86
N LEU A 31 7.15 -0.47 1.71
CA LEU A 31 6.05 -0.64 2.65
C LEU A 31 6.42 -0.02 3.99
N ASP A 32 6.43 1.31 4.03
CA ASP A 32 6.45 2.08 5.28
C ASP A 32 5.03 2.20 5.87
N ARG A 33 4.92 2.68 7.11
CA ARG A 33 3.64 2.86 7.81
C ARG A 33 2.65 3.70 7.01
N ALA A 34 3.12 4.77 6.36
CA ALA A 34 2.27 5.65 5.55
C ALA A 34 1.70 4.91 4.33
N THR A 35 2.51 4.09 3.66
CA THR A 35 2.09 3.27 2.52
C THR A 35 1.10 2.19 2.94
N LEU A 36 1.33 1.54 4.09
CA LEU A 36 0.40 0.54 4.64
C LEU A 36 -0.95 1.17 5.00
N GLN A 37 -0.96 2.34 5.63
CA GLN A 37 -2.19 3.07 5.93
C GLN A 37 -2.92 3.49 4.64
N SER A 38 -2.17 3.96 3.63
CA SER A 38 -2.74 4.31 2.32
C SER A 38 -3.34 3.09 1.62
N LEU A 39 -2.71 1.92 1.75
CA LEU A 39 -3.19 0.66 1.19
C LEU A 39 -4.49 0.20 1.87
N GLU A 40 -4.59 0.28 3.20
CA GLU A 40 -5.82 -0.03 3.94
C GLU A 40 -7.00 0.83 3.47
N GLN A 41 -6.77 2.13 3.31
CA GLN A 41 -7.79 3.07 2.82
C GLN A 41 -8.20 2.76 1.37
N ALA A 42 -7.24 2.41 0.51
CA ALA A 42 -7.50 2.04 -0.88
C ALA A 42 -8.31 0.74 -0.98
N VAL A 43 -7.97 -0.27 -0.18
CA VAL A 43 -8.74 -1.53 -0.09
C VAL A 43 -10.15 -1.27 0.42
N THR A 44 -10.30 -0.46 1.48
CA THR A 44 -11.63 -0.06 1.98
C THR A 44 -12.48 0.61 0.89
N ALA A 45 -11.87 1.50 0.08
CA ALA A 45 -12.57 2.15 -1.02
C ALA A 45 -12.96 1.17 -2.16
N LEU A 46 -12.09 0.21 -2.46
CA LEU A 46 -12.35 -0.87 -3.42
C LEU A 46 -13.53 -1.74 -2.96
N GLU A 47 -13.58 -2.15 -1.70
CA GLU A 47 -14.67 -2.96 -1.12
C GLU A 47 -16.03 -2.26 -1.18
N GLN A 48 -16.04 -0.93 -1.11
CA GLN A 48 -17.25 -0.11 -1.21
C GLN A 48 -17.67 0.18 -2.66
N THR A 49 -16.82 -0.14 -3.65
CA THR A 49 -17.08 0.16 -5.06
C THR A 49 -17.70 -1.05 -5.76
N THR A 50 -18.92 -0.89 -6.28
CA THR A 50 -19.60 -1.95 -7.01
C THR A 50 -19.15 -2.03 -8.48
N GLY A 51 -19.31 -3.20 -9.09
CA GLY A 51 -18.98 -3.40 -10.51
C GLY A 51 -17.49 -3.69 -10.78
N ILE A 52 -16.67 -3.83 -9.74
CA ILE A 52 -15.30 -4.33 -9.85
C ILE A 52 -15.33 -5.86 -9.98
N SER A 53 -14.69 -6.37 -11.03
CA SER A 53 -14.59 -7.80 -11.36
C SER A 53 -13.14 -8.31 -11.26
N GLY A 54 -12.16 -7.41 -11.18
CA GLY A 54 -10.75 -7.75 -11.02
C GLY A 54 -9.93 -6.56 -10.51
N LEU A 55 -8.79 -6.87 -9.87
CA LEU A 55 -7.84 -5.88 -9.38
C LEU A 55 -6.46 -6.18 -9.95
N MET A 56 -5.84 -5.20 -10.59
CA MET A 56 -4.45 -5.23 -11.02
C MET A 56 -3.60 -4.37 -10.09
N LEU A 57 -2.49 -4.92 -9.62
CA LEU A 57 -1.50 -4.22 -8.82
C LEU A 57 -0.34 -3.81 -9.74
N ALA A 58 0.01 -2.52 -9.76
CA ALA A 58 1.01 -1.95 -10.64
C ALA A 58 2.01 -1.09 -9.86
N SER A 59 3.17 -0.81 -10.46
CA SER A 59 4.15 0.15 -9.95
C SER A 59 4.49 1.15 -11.06
N ALA A 60 4.56 2.43 -10.71
CA ALA A 60 5.03 3.50 -11.58
C ALA A 60 6.56 3.69 -11.52
N LYS A 61 7.28 2.78 -10.84
CA LYS A 61 8.74 2.78 -10.71
C LYS A 61 9.32 1.53 -11.40
N ASP A 62 10.63 1.55 -11.66
CA ASP A 62 11.34 0.43 -12.30
C ASP A 62 11.26 -0.86 -11.47
N ALA A 63 11.35 -0.74 -10.15
CA ALA A 63 11.08 -1.82 -9.21
C ALA A 63 9.62 -1.77 -8.75
N PHE A 64 9.04 -2.92 -8.42
CA PHE A 64 7.66 -2.98 -7.94
C PHE A 64 7.54 -2.38 -6.53
N ILE A 65 8.05 -3.09 -5.54
CA ILE A 65 8.19 -2.71 -4.13
C ILE A 65 9.49 -3.35 -3.64
N VAL A 66 10.38 -2.60 -3.00
CA VAL A 66 11.70 -3.11 -2.61
C VAL A 66 11.73 -3.82 -1.24
N GLY A 67 10.60 -3.81 -0.53
CA GLY A 67 10.48 -4.32 0.84
C GLY A 67 9.92 -3.24 1.76
N ALA A 68 10.08 -3.45 3.07
CA ALA A 68 9.69 -2.47 4.08
C ALA A 68 10.77 -1.39 4.27
N ASP A 69 10.40 -0.30 4.94
CA ASP A 69 11.36 0.73 5.31
C ASP A 69 12.16 0.32 6.55
N ILE A 70 13.41 -0.07 6.36
CA ILE A 70 14.27 -0.52 7.46
C ILE A 70 14.51 0.56 8.52
N THR A 71 14.40 1.86 8.18
CA THR A 71 14.57 2.91 9.18
C THR A 71 13.45 2.93 10.20
N GLU A 72 12.23 2.56 9.81
CA GLU A 72 11.09 2.43 10.74
C GLU A 72 11.19 1.15 11.59
N PHE A 73 11.91 0.13 11.10
CA PHE A 73 12.15 -1.11 11.83
C PHE A 73 13.15 -0.96 12.98
N LEU A 74 14.14 -0.06 12.86
CA LEU A 74 15.12 0.14 13.93
C LEU A 74 14.48 0.61 15.23
N GLU A 75 13.52 1.54 15.16
CA GLU A 75 12.74 1.99 16.32
C GLU A 75 11.86 0.87 16.89
N LEU A 76 11.29 0.04 16.01
CA LEU A 76 10.46 -1.10 16.42
C LEU A 76 11.28 -2.14 17.19
N PHE A 77 12.51 -2.44 16.77
CA PHE A 77 13.37 -3.41 17.46
C PHE A 77 13.86 -2.96 18.84
N GLU A 78 13.74 -1.66 19.16
CA GLU A 78 14.02 -1.14 20.50
C GLU A 78 12.84 -1.30 21.48
N LEU A 79 11.65 -1.67 20.99
CA LEU A 79 10.47 -1.87 21.82
C LEU A 79 10.56 -3.16 22.67
N PRO A 80 9.87 -3.21 23.82
CA PRO A 80 9.75 -4.43 24.60
C PRO A 80 9.18 -5.59 23.79
N GLU A 81 9.63 -6.83 24.08
CA GLU A 81 9.21 -8.05 23.40
C GLU A 81 7.68 -8.23 23.33
N ALA A 82 6.96 -7.83 24.38
CA ALA A 82 5.50 -7.89 24.42
C ALA A 82 4.84 -7.05 23.32
N GLU A 83 5.36 -5.84 23.07
CA GLU A 83 4.83 -4.92 22.04
C GLU A 83 5.17 -5.40 20.63
N LEU A 84 6.36 -6.01 20.46
CA LEU A 84 6.72 -6.68 19.22
C LEU A 84 5.82 -7.89 18.93
N GLY A 85 5.43 -8.64 19.96
CA GLY A 85 4.51 -9.77 19.85
C GLY A 85 3.13 -9.37 19.33
N ASP A 86 2.58 -8.25 19.82
CA ASP A 86 1.28 -7.73 19.37
C ASP A 86 1.28 -7.32 17.89
N TRP A 87 2.44 -6.95 17.34
CA TRP A 87 2.57 -6.59 15.92
C TRP A 87 2.66 -7.79 14.98
N LEU A 88 3.12 -8.94 15.48
CA LEU A 88 3.26 -10.19 14.71
C LEU A 88 1.98 -11.06 14.72
N ALA A 89 1.02 -10.77 15.60
CA ALA A 89 -0.21 -11.52 15.81
C ALA A 89 -1.35 -11.10 14.88
#